data_AF-G5NDC1-F1
#
_entry.id   AF-G5NDC1-F1
#
_cell.length_a   1.000
_cell.length_b   1.000
_cell.length_c   1.000
_cell.angle_alpha   90.00
_cell.angle_beta   90.00
_cell.angle_gamma   90.00
#
_symmetry.space_group_name_H-M   'P 1'
#
loop_
_entity.id
_entity.type
_entity.pdbx_description
1 polymer ?
#
loop_
_entity_poly.entity_id
_entity_poly.type
_entity_poly.pdbx_seq_one_letter_code
_entity_poly.pdbx_strand_id
1 'polypeptide(L)'
;MIDITLPLTDIHRHLDGNIRAQTILDLGRQFNIALPAQTLETLIPHVQVTSTEPDLVSFLTKLDWGVKVLASLDACRRVAFENIEDAARNGLHYVELRFSPGYMAMAHQLPIAGVVEAVIDGVRDGCNTFGVEARLIGIMSRTFGEAACLQELDALLAHREKITALDLAGDELGFPGSLFLSHFNR
;
A
#
# COMPACT_ATOMS: atom_id res chain seq x y z
N MET A 1 25.65 -6.09 -10.83
CA MET A 1 25.04 -5.13 -11.79
C MET A 1 23.72 -5.71 -12.25
N ILE A 2 22.70 -4.90 -12.52
CA ILE A 2 21.45 -5.37 -13.13
C ILE A 2 21.74 -5.77 -14.58
N ASP A 3 21.29 -6.95 -15.00
CA ASP A 3 21.40 -7.40 -16.39
C ASP A 3 20.26 -6.78 -17.22
N ILE A 4 20.62 -5.88 -18.13
CA ILE A 4 19.65 -5.15 -18.95
C ILE A 4 19.03 -5.99 -20.08
N THR A 5 19.50 -7.23 -20.26
CA THR A 5 18.96 -8.17 -21.25
C THR A 5 17.84 -9.06 -20.70
N LEU A 6 17.62 -9.01 -19.38
CA LEU A 6 16.57 -9.75 -18.69
C LEU A 6 15.52 -8.79 -18.13
N PRO A 7 14.23 -9.18 -18.05
CA PRO A 7 13.22 -8.40 -17.36
C PRO A 7 13.58 -8.19 -15.89
N LEU A 8 13.53 -6.93 -15.45
CA LEU A 8 13.70 -6.55 -14.05
C LEU A 8 12.33 -6.48 -13.37
N THR A 9 12.20 -7.16 -12.23
CA THR A 9 10.93 -7.32 -11.52
C THR A 9 11.03 -6.91 -10.05
N ASP A 10 9.93 -6.42 -9.47
CA ASP A 10 9.76 -6.27 -8.02
C ASP A 10 8.40 -6.85 -7.60
N ILE A 11 8.42 -7.96 -6.86
CA ILE A 11 7.21 -8.76 -6.53
C ILE A 11 6.84 -8.74 -5.04
N HIS A 12 7.59 -7.98 -4.24
CA HIS A 12 7.27 -7.73 -2.84
C HIS A 12 7.34 -6.23 -2.59
N ARG A 13 6.37 -5.51 -3.17
CA ARG A 13 6.33 -4.06 -3.15
C ARG A 13 5.02 -3.54 -2.56
N HIS A 14 5.10 -3.03 -1.33
CA HIS A 14 3.95 -2.42 -0.65
C HIS A 14 3.68 -1.04 -1.25
N LEU A 15 2.52 -0.87 -1.89
CA LEU A 15 2.07 0.39 -2.49
C LEU A 15 1.81 1.44 -1.41
N ASP A 16 1.10 1.04 -0.36
CA ASP A 16 0.73 1.82 0.82
C ASP A 16 1.93 2.09 1.76
N GLY A 17 3.00 1.31 1.64
CA GLY A 17 4.32 1.57 2.23
C GLY A 17 5.26 2.42 1.38
N ASN A 18 4.86 2.80 0.16
CA ASN A 18 5.67 3.59 -0.78
C ASN A 18 4.98 4.91 -1.17
N ILE A 19 4.31 5.56 -0.21
CA ILE A 19 3.71 6.88 -0.42
C ILE A 19 4.80 7.94 -0.31
N ARG A 20 5.03 8.69 -1.40
CA ARG A 20 6.07 9.73 -1.48
C ARG A 20 5.89 10.77 -0.38
N ALA A 21 6.97 11.19 0.27
CA ALA A 21 6.93 12.23 1.31
C ALA A 21 6.30 13.56 0.81
N GLN A 22 6.54 13.93 -0.45
CA GLN A 22 5.90 15.10 -1.05
C GLN A 22 4.38 14.92 -1.17
N THR A 23 3.92 13.73 -1.56
CA THR A 23 2.48 13.40 -1.64
C THR A 23 1.83 13.44 -0.25
N ILE A 24 2.55 13.03 0.80
CA ILE A 24 2.07 13.17 2.19
C ILE A 24 1.84 14.65 2.54
N LEU A 25 2.80 15.52 2.24
CA LEU A 25 2.64 16.98 2.46
C LEU A 25 1.48 17.55 1.66
N ASP A 26 1.35 17.19 0.38
CA ASP A 26 0.32 17.71 -0.51
C ASP A 26 -1.08 17.31 -0.04
N LEU A 27 -1.30 16.03 0.25
CA LEU A 27 -2.59 15.51 0.73
C LEU A 27 -2.91 16.03 2.13
N GLY A 28 -1.90 16.13 3.01
CA GLY A 28 -2.06 16.74 4.33
C GLY A 28 -2.55 18.18 4.24
N ARG A 29 -2.00 18.99 3.34
CA ARG A 29 -2.46 20.36 3.06
C ARG A 29 -3.86 20.37 2.44
N GLN A 30 -4.10 19.53 1.44
CA GLN A 30 -5.38 19.46 0.72
C GLN A 30 -6.55 19.13 1.66
N PHE A 31 -6.36 18.19 2.59
CA PHE A 31 -7.40 17.76 3.52
C PHE A 31 -7.31 18.43 4.90
N ASN A 32 -6.44 19.43 5.05
CA ASN A 32 -6.20 20.14 6.32
C ASN A 32 -5.91 19.18 7.50
N ILE A 33 -5.06 18.17 7.26
CA ILE A 33 -4.60 17.20 8.26
C ILE A 33 -3.31 17.71 8.88
N ALA A 34 -3.28 17.80 10.21
CA ALA A 34 -2.07 18.20 10.93
C ALA A 34 -0.98 17.13 10.81
N LEU A 35 0.11 17.48 10.13
CA LEU A 35 1.31 16.67 9.98
C LEU A 35 2.35 17.00 11.08
N PRO A 36 3.28 16.08 11.39
CA PRO A 36 4.30 16.32 12.41
C PRO A 36 5.37 17.32 11.96
N ALA A 37 5.37 17.69 10.67
CA ALA A 37 6.32 18.56 10.00
C ALA A 37 5.67 19.20 8.77
N GLN A 38 6.25 20.30 8.26
CA GLN A 38 5.66 21.12 7.18
C GLN A 38 6.54 21.23 5.92
N THR A 39 7.78 20.73 5.98
CA THR A 39 8.71 20.64 4.84
C THR A 39 9.17 19.19 4.64
N LEU A 40 9.76 18.89 3.48
CA LEU A 40 10.26 17.54 3.18
C LEU A 40 11.34 17.11 4.18
N GLU A 41 12.31 17.98 4.42
CA GLU A 41 13.46 17.71 5.28
C GLU A 41 13.02 17.40 6.71
N THR A 42 12.03 18.14 7.20
CA THR A 42 11.50 17.95 8.56
C THR A 42 10.53 16.77 8.64
N LEU A 43 9.90 16.35 7.54
CA LEU A 43 8.98 15.21 7.51
C LEU A 43 9.69 13.86 7.38
N ILE A 44 10.82 13.78 6.67
CA ILE A 44 11.56 12.54 6.40
C ILE A 44 11.75 11.66 7.66
N PRO A 45 12.20 12.17 8.82
CA PRO A 45 12.40 11.32 10.01
C PRO A 45 11.13 10.64 10.54
N HIS A 46 9.96 11.18 10.21
CA HIS A 46 8.66 10.66 10.65
C HIS A 46 8.08 9.60 9.70
N VAL A 47 8.49 9.61 8.42
CA VAL A 47 7.90 8.77 7.35
C VAL A 47 8.93 7.84 6.70
N GLN A 48 10.19 7.95 7.08
CA GLN A 48 11.29 7.13 6.60
C GLN A 48 12.12 6.63 7.78
N VAL A 49 12.63 5.42 7.65
CA VAL A 49 13.62 4.84 8.55
C VAL A 49 14.96 5.56 8.34
N THR A 50 15.47 6.20 9.40
CA THR A 50 16.75 6.93 9.39
C THR A 50 17.91 6.12 9.99
N SER A 51 17.58 5.10 10.77
CA SER A 51 18.49 4.14 11.41
C SER A 51 17.74 2.82 11.63
N THR A 52 18.43 1.74 11.99
CA THR A 52 17.76 0.45 12.25
C THR A 52 16.70 0.58 13.36
N GLU A 53 15.50 0.06 13.11
CA GLU A 53 14.45 -0.06 14.11
C GLU A 53 14.64 -1.35 14.92
N PRO A 54 14.23 -1.40 16.21
CA PRO A 54 14.53 -2.52 17.10
C PRO A 54 13.73 -3.80 16.78
N ASP A 55 12.59 -3.66 16.11
CA ASP A 55 11.69 -4.76 15.75
C ASP A 55 10.77 -4.38 14.58
N LEU A 56 10.04 -5.38 14.07
CA LEU A 56 9.09 -5.22 12.96
C LEU A 56 7.98 -4.21 13.29
N VAL A 57 7.43 -4.24 14.50
CA VAL A 57 6.30 -3.39 14.87
C VAL A 57 6.71 -1.92 14.88
N SER A 58 7.91 -1.62 15.39
CA SER A 58 8.51 -0.28 15.36
C SER A 58 8.68 0.23 13.93
N PHE A 59 9.17 -0.63 13.02
CA PHE A 59 9.25 -0.32 11.59
C PHE A 59 7.89 0.01 10.97
N LEU A 60 6.86 -0.78 11.26
CA LEU A 60 5.52 -0.60 10.69
C LEU A 60 4.91 0.77 11.02
N THR A 61 5.23 1.36 12.18
CA THR A 61 4.74 2.70 12.55
C THR A 61 5.17 3.82 11.60
N LYS A 62 6.24 3.62 10.81
CA LYS A 62 6.69 4.61 9.81
C LYS A 62 5.72 4.78 8.65
N LEU A 63 4.89 3.78 8.37
CA LEU A 63 3.91 3.80 7.27
C LEU A 63 2.66 4.61 7.64
N ASP A 64 2.39 4.80 8.94
CA ASP A 64 1.14 5.39 9.44
C ASP A 64 0.86 6.76 8.86
N TRP A 65 1.87 7.62 8.74
CA TRP A 65 1.68 8.97 8.19
C TRP A 65 1.34 8.96 6.70
N GLY A 66 1.79 7.94 5.96
CA GLY A 66 1.40 7.74 4.57
C GLY A 66 -0.09 7.47 4.45
N VAL A 67 -0.60 6.47 5.17
CA VAL A 67 -2.03 6.11 5.08
C VAL A 67 -2.95 7.11 5.79
N LYS A 68 -2.46 7.81 6.83
CA LYS A 68 -3.24 8.84 7.54
C LYS A 68 -3.68 10.02 6.68
N VAL A 69 -3.03 10.26 5.54
CA VAL A 69 -3.44 11.35 4.63
C VAL A 69 -4.41 10.90 3.52
N LEU A 70 -4.76 9.61 3.46
CA LEU A 70 -5.70 9.06 2.49
C LEU A 70 -7.15 9.35 2.89
N ALA A 71 -7.57 10.61 2.76
CA ALA A 71 -8.91 11.07 3.18
C ALA A 71 -9.99 10.96 2.09
N SER A 72 -9.69 10.37 0.94
CA SER A 72 -10.64 10.13 -0.15
C SER A 72 -10.19 9.00 -1.06
N LEU A 73 -11.12 8.43 -1.83
CA LEU A 73 -10.80 7.41 -2.84
C LEU A 73 -9.90 7.96 -3.95
N ASP A 74 -10.02 9.24 -4.30
CA ASP A 74 -9.13 9.90 -5.27
C ASP A 74 -7.68 9.98 -4.75
N ALA A 75 -7.50 10.15 -3.44
CA ALA A 75 -6.17 10.08 -2.84
C ALA A 75 -5.58 8.67 -2.95
N CYS A 76 -6.39 7.62 -2.73
CA CYS A 76 -5.98 6.23 -2.95
C CYS A 76 -5.60 5.98 -4.42
N ARG A 77 -6.41 6.49 -5.37
CA ARG A 77 -6.10 6.40 -6.81
C ARG A 77 -4.78 7.10 -7.15
N ARG A 78 -4.55 8.31 -6.60
CA ARG A 78 -3.32 9.07 -6.80
C ARG A 78 -2.10 8.26 -6.37
N VAL A 79 -2.09 7.75 -5.14
CA VAL A 79 -0.91 7.00 -4.65
C VAL A 79 -0.69 5.71 -5.42
N ALA A 80 -1.76 5.06 -5.91
CA ALA A 80 -1.65 3.89 -6.78
C ALA A 80 -1.04 4.22 -8.16
N PHE A 81 -1.47 5.32 -8.76
CA PHE A 81 -0.90 5.83 -10.02
C PHE A 81 0.58 6.20 -9.86
N GLU A 82 0.92 6.95 -8.79
CA GLU A 82 2.28 7.36 -8.49
C GLU A 82 3.21 6.17 -8.22
N ASN A 83 2.70 5.06 -7.68
CA ASN A 83 3.49 3.84 -7.47
C ASN A 83 3.93 3.19 -8.78
N ILE A 84 3.11 3.25 -9.84
CA ILE A 84 3.52 2.76 -11.17
C ILE A 84 4.52 3.73 -11.81
N GLU A 85 4.36 5.03 -11.62
CA GLU A 85 5.37 6.00 -12.04
C GLU A 85 6.72 5.74 -11.35
N ASP A 86 6.72 5.45 -10.04
CA ASP A 86 7.94 5.09 -9.31
C ASP A 86 8.57 3.80 -9.84
N ALA A 87 7.76 2.79 -10.17
CA ALA A 87 8.25 1.57 -10.78
C ALA A 87 8.93 1.84 -12.14
N ALA A 88 8.30 2.66 -12.98
CA ALA A 88 8.84 3.05 -14.28
C ALA A 88 10.16 3.82 -14.15
N ARG A 89 10.25 4.76 -13.20
CA ARG A 89 11.47 5.53 -12.92
C ARG A 89 12.65 4.66 -12.45
N ASN A 90 12.36 3.50 -11.87
CA ASN A 90 13.37 2.52 -11.46
C ASN A 90 13.71 1.49 -12.55
N GLY A 91 13.12 1.60 -13.75
CA GLY A 91 13.37 0.67 -14.87
C GLY A 91 12.76 -0.71 -14.66
N LEU A 92 11.74 -0.84 -13.80
CA LEU A 92 11.03 -2.10 -13.59
C LEU A 92 10.15 -2.41 -14.80
N HIS A 93 10.28 -3.63 -15.32
CA HIS A 93 9.47 -4.10 -16.44
C HIS A 93 8.16 -4.72 -15.94
N TYR A 94 8.19 -5.33 -14.75
CA TYR A 94 7.05 -5.97 -14.11
C TYR A 94 7.03 -5.71 -12.61
N VAL A 95 5.86 -5.42 -12.05
CA VAL A 95 5.66 -5.29 -10.59
C VAL A 95 4.44 -6.04 -10.09
N GLU A 96 4.54 -6.61 -8.90
CA GLU A 96 3.39 -7.03 -8.10
C GLU A 96 3.23 -6.06 -6.94
N LEU A 97 2.28 -5.13 -7.09
CA LEU A 97 1.96 -4.16 -6.05
C LEU A 97 0.99 -4.80 -5.06
N ARG A 98 1.43 -4.89 -3.82
CA ARG A 98 0.62 -5.37 -2.70
C ARG A 98 0.12 -4.20 -1.86
N PHE A 99 -1.12 -4.27 -1.38
CA PHE A 99 -1.75 -3.20 -0.60
C PHE A 99 -2.81 -3.75 0.35
N SER A 100 -2.93 -3.15 1.54
CA SER A 100 -3.96 -3.47 2.54
C SER A 100 -5.08 -2.43 2.48
N PRO A 101 -6.22 -2.72 1.82
CA PRO A 101 -7.28 -1.75 1.66
C PRO A 101 -7.89 -1.32 3.00
N GLY A 102 -7.92 -2.21 4.01
CA GLY A 102 -8.37 -1.89 5.36
C GLY A 102 -7.42 -0.92 6.06
N TYR A 103 -6.11 -1.13 5.97
CA TYR A 103 -5.11 -0.22 6.55
C TYR A 103 -5.17 1.17 5.89
N MET A 104 -5.25 1.21 4.56
CA MET A 104 -5.41 2.45 3.80
C MET A 104 -6.71 3.20 4.16
N ALA A 105 -7.81 2.48 4.40
CA ALA A 105 -9.11 3.07 4.70
C ALA A 105 -9.25 3.55 6.16
N MET A 106 -8.50 2.95 7.09
CA MET A 106 -8.76 3.01 8.53
C MET A 106 -8.82 4.44 9.09
N ALA A 107 -7.90 5.32 8.68
CA ALA A 107 -7.76 6.66 9.27
C ALA A 107 -8.98 7.57 9.01
N HIS A 108 -9.67 7.37 7.89
CA HIS A 108 -10.80 8.19 7.45
C HIS A 108 -12.08 7.39 7.20
N GLN A 109 -12.10 6.12 7.62
CA GLN A 109 -13.25 5.21 7.50
C GLN A 109 -13.77 5.11 6.05
N LEU A 110 -12.86 5.05 5.09
CA LEU A 110 -13.23 4.91 3.68
C LEU A 110 -13.92 3.56 3.43
N PRO A 111 -14.83 3.47 2.45
CA PRO A 111 -15.38 2.18 2.03
C PRO A 111 -14.25 1.28 1.50
N ILE A 112 -13.98 0.15 2.18
CA ILE A 112 -12.82 -0.72 1.88
C ILE A 112 -12.86 -1.23 0.43
N ALA A 113 -14.02 -1.65 -0.07
CA ALA A 113 -14.18 -2.05 -1.47
C ALA A 113 -13.94 -0.87 -2.44
N GLY A 114 -14.34 0.34 -2.06
CA GLY A 114 -14.04 1.55 -2.84
C GLY A 114 -12.53 1.85 -2.90
N VAL A 115 -11.78 1.56 -1.83
CA VAL A 115 -10.31 1.66 -1.85
C VAL A 115 -9.70 0.64 -2.81
N VAL A 116 -10.20 -0.60 -2.81
CA VAL A 116 -9.78 -1.64 -3.78
C VAL A 116 -10.02 -1.16 -5.21
N GLU A 117 -11.22 -0.67 -5.51
CA GLU A 117 -11.56 -0.12 -6.83
C GLU A 117 -10.65 1.06 -7.21
N ALA A 118 -10.42 2.00 -6.31
CA ALA A 118 -9.55 3.16 -6.56
C ALA A 118 -8.09 2.76 -6.85
N VAL A 119 -7.56 1.74 -6.16
CA VAL A 119 -6.22 1.22 -6.40
C VAL A 119 -6.13 0.52 -7.76
N ILE A 120 -7.11 -0.33 -8.11
CA ILE A 120 -7.19 -0.96 -9.44
C ILE A 120 -7.17 0.10 -10.54
N ASP A 121 -7.96 1.14 -10.35
CA ASP A 121 -8.10 2.25 -11.26
C ASP A 121 -6.81 3.06 -11.43
N GLY A 122 -6.16 3.42 -10.32
CA GLY A 122 -4.91 4.17 -10.33
C GLY A 122 -3.76 3.38 -10.95
N VAL A 123 -3.65 2.08 -10.63
CA VAL A 123 -2.66 1.20 -11.26
C VAL A 123 -2.92 1.05 -12.75
N ARG A 124 -4.18 0.84 -13.17
CA ARG A 124 -4.54 0.73 -14.60
C ARG A 124 -4.10 1.97 -15.38
N ASP A 125 -4.43 3.15 -14.87
CA ASP A 125 -4.04 4.42 -15.51
C ASP A 125 -2.52 4.60 -15.53
N GLY A 126 -1.84 4.21 -14.45
CA GLY A 126 -0.39 4.21 -14.37
C GLY A 126 0.24 3.31 -15.43
N CYS A 127 -0.21 2.05 -15.55
CA CYS A 127 0.28 1.11 -16.57
C CYS A 127 0.07 1.67 -17.98
N ASN A 128 -1.11 2.23 -18.27
CA ASN A 128 -1.41 2.83 -19.56
C ASN A 128 -0.51 4.04 -19.87
N THR A 129 -0.09 4.79 -18.86
CA THR A 129 0.73 5.99 -19.02
C THR A 129 2.22 5.67 -19.13
N PHE A 130 2.72 4.73 -18.32
CA PHE A 130 4.14 4.48 -18.16
C PHE A 130 4.63 3.16 -18.79
N GLY A 131 3.73 2.30 -19.25
CA GLY A 131 4.08 1.05 -19.94
C GLY A 131 4.66 -0.05 -19.05
N VAL A 132 4.56 0.06 -17.72
CA VAL A 132 4.98 -0.98 -16.77
C VAL A 132 3.88 -2.04 -16.67
N GLU A 133 4.25 -3.32 -16.79
CA GLU A 133 3.33 -4.42 -16.52
C GLU A 133 3.13 -4.57 -15.01
N ALA A 134 1.88 -4.61 -14.55
CA ALA A 134 1.59 -4.73 -13.13
C ALA A 134 0.47 -5.73 -12.83
N ARG A 135 0.58 -6.36 -11.67
CA ARG A 135 -0.49 -7.15 -11.04
C ARG A 135 -0.68 -6.68 -9.60
N LEU A 136 -1.87 -6.93 -9.07
CA LEU A 136 -2.26 -6.53 -7.73
C LEU A 136 -2.37 -7.73 -6.80
N ILE A 137 -1.84 -7.56 -5.59
CA ILE A 137 -1.97 -8.52 -4.49
C ILE A 137 -2.72 -7.83 -3.36
N GLY A 138 -3.84 -8.41 -2.94
CA GLY A 138 -4.57 -7.90 -1.78
C GLY A 138 -3.93 -8.37 -0.49
N ILE A 139 -3.73 -7.47 0.48
CA ILE A 139 -3.21 -7.82 1.80
C ILE A 139 -4.36 -7.88 2.81
N MET A 140 -4.34 -8.89 3.66
CA MET A 140 -5.01 -8.88 4.96
C MET A 140 -4.01 -8.44 6.03
N SER A 141 -4.28 -7.32 6.71
CA SER A 141 -3.42 -6.78 7.76
C SER A 141 -3.67 -7.47 9.10
N ARG A 142 -2.93 -8.55 9.36
CA ARG A 142 -3.10 -9.44 10.53
C ARG A 142 -3.08 -8.69 11.87
N THR A 143 -2.37 -7.57 11.93
CA THR A 143 -2.26 -6.67 13.10
C THR A 143 -3.64 -6.24 13.64
N PHE A 144 -4.66 -6.16 12.79
CA PHE A 144 -6.00 -5.71 13.16
C PHE A 144 -6.97 -6.87 13.48
N GLY A 145 -6.47 -8.12 13.50
CA GLY A 145 -7.21 -9.31 13.87
C GLY A 145 -8.06 -9.93 12.75
N GLU A 146 -8.54 -11.15 13.03
CA GLU A 146 -9.27 -11.99 12.06
C GLU A 146 -10.51 -11.33 11.48
N ALA A 147 -11.28 -10.60 12.30
CA ALA A 147 -12.51 -9.96 11.87
C ALA A 147 -12.25 -8.81 10.89
N ALA A 148 -11.25 -7.96 11.14
CA ALA A 148 -10.85 -6.91 10.21
C ALA A 148 -10.31 -7.51 8.90
N CYS A 149 -9.52 -8.58 8.99
CA CYS A 149 -9.03 -9.29 7.81
C CYS A 149 -10.15 -9.92 6.98
N LEU A 150 -11.25 -10.38 7.59
CA LEU A 150 -12.44 -10.82 6.83
C LEU A 150 -13.08 -9.68 6.05
N GLN A 151 -13.15 -8.47 6.62
CA GLN A 151 -13.67 -7.30 5.91
C GLN A 151 -12.79 -6.92 4.72
N GLU A 152 -11.46 -7.00 4.87
CA GLU A 152 -10.51 -6.80 3.77
C GLU A 152 -10.67 -7.88 2.69
N LEU A 153 -10.78 -9.15 3.10
CA LEU A 153 -10.98 -10.26 2.19
C LEU A 153 -12.28 -10.12 1.37
N ASP A 154 -13.40 -9.80 2.03
CA ASP A 154 -14.68 -9.61 1.36
C ASP A 154 -14.62 -8.45 0.33
N ALA A 155 -13.93 -7.36 0.67
CA ALA A 155 -13.70 -6.25 -0.24
C ALA A 155 -12.83 -6.64 -1.45
N LEU A 156 -11.76 -7.42 -1.23
CA LEU A 156 -10.90 -7.93 -2.30
C LEU A 156 -11.65 -8.91 -3.21
N LEU A 157 -12.45 -9.82 -2.63
CA LEU A 157 -13.24 -10.81 -3.36
C LEU A 157 -14.34 -10.18 -4.23
N ALA A 158 -14.84 -8.99 -3.85
CA ALA A 158 -15.75 -8.20 -4.69
C ALA A 158 -15.11 -7.75 -6.01
N HIS A 159 -13.77 -7.67 -6.06
CA HIS A 159 -12.99 -7.31 -7.24
C HIS A 159 -12.00 -8.42 -7.66
N ARG A 160 -12.29 -9.68 -7.33
CA ARG A 160 -11.37 -10.83 -7.49
C ARG A 160 -10.74 -10.96 -8.88
N GLU A 161 -11.48 -10.62 -9.94
CA GLU A 161 -11.01 -10.70 -11.33
C GLU A 161 -9.85 -9.74 -11.65
N LYS A 162 -9.57 -8.79 -10.75
CA LYS A 162 -8.49 -7.80 -10.85
C LYS A 162 -7.40 -7.99 -9.79
N ILE A 163 -7.58 -8.94 -8.87
CA ILE A 163 -6.62 -9.28 -7.82
C ILE A 163 -5.99 -10.63 -8.17
N THR A 164 -4.66 -10.66 -8.29
CA THR A 164 -3.92 -11.85 -8.74
C THR A 164 -3.58 -12.81 -7.59
N ALA A 165 -3.36 -12.27 -6.40
CA ALA A 165 -3.07 -13.07 -5.21
C ALA A 165 -3.55 -12.38 -3.92
N LEU A 166 -3.52 -13.14 -2.83
CA LEU A 166 -3.79 -12.67 -1.47
C LEU A 166 -2.51 -12.83 -0.62
N ASP A 167 -2.27 -11.89 0.28
CA ASP A 167 -1.14 -11.85 1.19
C ASP A 167 -1.61 -11.62 2.64
N LEU A 168 -0.76 -11.99 3.61
CA LEU A 168 -0.97 -11.77 5.03
C LEU A 168 0.24 -11.04 5.61
N ALA A 169 0.09 -9.77 5.95
CA ALA A 169 1.18 -8.91 6.43
C ALA A 169 0.82 -8.24 7.76
N GLY A 170 1.83 -7.67 8.44
CA GLY A 170 1.68 -7.01 9.74
C GLY A 170 2.40 -7.77 10.86
N ASP A 171 1.90 -7.64 12.09
CA ASP A 171 2.50 -8.24 13.29
C ASP A 171 2.46 -9.78 13.26
N GLU A 172 3.58 -10.38 12.87
CA GLU A 172 3.68 -11.82 12.72
C GLU A 172 3.62 -12.58 14.04
N LEU A 173 4.25 -12.05 15.08
CA LEU A 173 4.33 -12.71 16.39
C LEU A 173 2.99 -12.62 17.12
N GLY A 174 2.31 -11.47 17.03
CA GLY A 174 1.03 -11.24 17.70
C GLY A 174 -0.13 -12.05 17.11
N PHE A 175 -0.11 -12.33 15.81
CA PHE A 175 -1.26 -12.92 15.11
C PHE A 175 -0.86 -14.11 14.23
N PRO A 176 -0.48 -15.28 14.76
CA PRO A 176 0.04 -16.41 13.98
C PRO A 176 -0.80 -16.80 12.76
N GLY A 177 -0.14 -17.25 11.68
CA GLY A 177 -0.81 -17.56 10.40
C GLY A 177 -1.92 -18.62 10.51
N SER A 178 -1.88 -19.49 11.52
CA SER A 178 -2.93 -20.49 11.78
C SER A 178 -4.30 -19.88 12.05
N LEU A 179 -4.37 -18.63 12.53
CA LEU A 179 -5.63 -17.91 12.75
C LEU A 179 -6.37 -17.62 11.44
N PHE A 180 -5.64 -17.49 10.33
CA PHE A 180 -6.19 -17.05 9.04
C PHE A 180 -6.52 -18.20 8.09
N LEU A 181 -6.52 -19.45 8.58
CA LEU A 181 -6.82 -20.63 7.76
C LEU A 181 -8.18 -20.51 7.06
N SER A 182 -9.20 -20.01 7.76
CA SER A 182 -10.54 -19.87 7.17
C SER A 182 -10.60 -18.81 6.07
N HIS A 183 -9.76 -17.78 6.16
CA HIS A 183 -9.65 -16.70 5.19
C HIS A 183 -9.02 -17.20 3.89
N PHE A 184 -7.92 -17.96 3.99
CA PHE A 184 -7.21 -18.52 2.83
C PHE A 184 -7.91 -19.70 2.14
N ASN A 185 -8.94 -20.28 2.76
CA ASN A 185 -9.73 -21.36 2.16
C ASN A 185 -10.84 -20.88 1.20
N ARG A 186 -11.10 -19.56 1.13
CA ARG A 186 -12.15 -18.97 0.28
C ARG A 186 -11.64 -18.61 -1.09
#